data_AF-A0A2L0N7L9-F1
#
_entry.id   AF-A0A2L0N7L9-F1
#
_cell.length_a   1.000
_cell.length_b   1.000
_cell.length_c   1.000
_cell.angle_alpha   90.00
_cell.angle_beta   90.00
_cell.angle_gamma   90.00
#
_symmetry.space_group_name_H-M   'P 1'
#
loop_
_entity.id
_entity.type
_entity.pdbx_description
1 polymer ?
#
loop_
_entity_poly.entity_id
_entity_poly.type
_entity_poly.pdbx_seq_one_letter_code
_entity_poly.pdbx_strand_id
1 'polypeptide(L)'
;MTDDHTTDQPDAFDPNARQLLVLPDRDAAEEAAEELSANHPDLGELEIIRDALAGEDDAEDAQWLVVVEPPEDGWTPGHLRALDAVAAEADGWREEG
;
A
#
# COMPACT_ATOMS: atom_id res chain seq x y z
N MET A 1 19.12 37.13 10.18
CA MET A 1 18.48 36.90 11.50
C MET A 1 16.99 37.05 11.24
N THR A 2 16.20 36.00 11.05
CA THR A 2 16.32 34.61 11.48
C THR A 2 15.67 33.74 10.41
N ASP A 3 16.36 32.66 10.07
CA ASP A 3 15.86 31.52 9.31
C ASP A 3 14.82 30.81 10.18
N ASP A 4 13.55 30.81 9.76
CA ASP A 4 12.49 30.04 10.42
C ASP A 4 12.33 28.73 9.66
N HIS A 5 13.24 27.81 9.98
CA HIS A 5 13.07 26.37 9.79
C HIS A 5 12.31 25.84 11.03
N THR A 6 11.40 24.87 10.83
CA THR A 6 10.54 24.15 11.82
C THR A 6 9.07 24.58 11.72
N THR A 7 8.16 23.84 11.06
CA THR A 7 7.91 22.39 11.21
C THR A 7 7.49 21.76 9.87
N ASP A 8 8.42 21.04 9.24
CA ASP A 8 8.12 19.78 8.56
C ASP A 8 7.43 18.88 9.59
N GLN A 9 6.14 18.62 9.44
CA GLN A 9 5.40 17.69 10.30
C GLN A 9 5.05 16.48 9.43
N PRO A 10 5.94 15.48 9.31
CA PRO A 10 5.71 14.34 8.42
C PRO A 10 4.94 13.24 9.17
N ASP A 11 3.73 13.49 9.68
CA ASP A 11 2.99 12.48 10.47
C ASP A 11 1.46 12.67 10.47
N ALA A 12 0.88 13.38 9.50
CA ALA A 12 -0.58 13.38 9.34
C ALA A 12 -0.93 12.34 8.28
N PHE A 13 -1.06 11.09 8.69
CA PHE A 13 -1.64 10.03 7.86
C PHE A 13 -2.91 10.57 7.18
N ASP A 14 -2.93 10.57 5.84
CA ASP A 14 -4.06 11.11 5.09
C ASP A 14 -5.15 10.03 5.02
N PRO A 15 -6.30 10.19 5.72
CA PRO A 15 -7.32 9.15 5.76
C PRO A 15 -8.03 8.95 4.41
N ASN A 16 -7.80 9.85 3.45
CA ASN A 16 -8.32 9.78 2.09
C ASN A 16 -7.22 9.43 1.07
N ALA A 17 -5.99 9.14 1.50
CA ALA A 17 -4.95 8.68 0.60
C ALA A 17 -5.14 7.20 0.29
N ARG A 18 -4.98 6.81 -0.96
CA ARG A 18 -4.96 5.39 -1.35
C ARG A 18 -3.77 4.70 -0.69
N GLN A 19 -3.95 3.43 -0.34
CA GLN A 19 -2.90 2.60 0.23
C GLN A 19 -2.37 1.69 -0.86
N LEU A 20 -1.05 1.54 -0.90
CA LEU A 20 -0.35 0.71 -1.87
C LEU A 20 0.37 -0.38 -1.08
N LEU A 21 0.07 -1.66 -1.32
CA LEU A 21 0.88 -2.75 -0.79
C LEU A 21 1.92 -3.12 -1.83
N VAL A 22 3.19 -2.92 -1.50
CA VAL A 22 4.33 -3.31 -2.32
C VAL A 22 4.74 -4.73 -1.95
N LEU A 23 4.72 -5.63 -2.92
CA LEU A 23 4.90 -7.06 -2.73
C LEU A 23 5.97 -7.59 -3.70
N PRO A 24 6.74 -8.61 -3.27
CA PRO A 24 7.88 -9.12 -4.02
C PRO A 24 7.47 -9.87 -5.29
N ASP A 25 6.31 -10.54 -5.25
CA ASP A 25 5.84 -11.43 -6.30
C ASP A 25 4.34 -11.27 -6.58
N ARG A 26 3.94 -11.74 -7.76
CA ARG A 26 2.52 -11.73 -8.17
C ARG A 26 1.64 -12.56 -7.24
N ASP A 27 2.12 -13.74 -6.87
CA ASP A 27 1.38 -14.69 -6.04
C ASP A 27 1.07 -14.06 -4.67
N ALA A 28 2.06 -13.40 -4.07
CA ALA A 28 1.91 -12.59 -2.86
C ALA A 28 0.87 -11.46 -3.05
N ALA A 29 0.86 -10.79 -4.20
CA ALA A 29 -0.13 -9.74 -4.51
C ALA A 29 -1.55 -10.25 -4.70
N GLU A 30 -1.72 -11.39 -5.36
CA GLU A 30 -3.02 -12.03 -5.50
C GLU A 30 -3.52 -12.52 -4.13
N GLU A 31 -2.68 -13.17 -3.33
CA GLU A 31 -3.03 -13.64 -1.98
C GLU A 31 -3.41 -12.48 -1.04
N ALA A 32 -2.59 -11.43 -0.99
CA ALA A 32 -2.86 -10.25 -0.18
C ALA A 32 -4.18 -9.56 -0.60
N ALA A 33 -4.45 -9.48 -1.91
CA ALA A 33 -5.69 -8.89 -2.40
C ALA A 33 -6.91 -9.75 -2.04
N GLU A 34 -6.84 -11.07 -2.23
CA GLU A 34 -7.92 -11.98 -1.84
C GLU A 34 -8.19 -11.92 -0.33
N GLU A 35 -7.15 -11.90 0.48
CA GLU A 35 -7.27 -11.82 1.93
C GLU A 35 -7.87 -10.47 2.39
N LEU A 36 -7.41 -9.36 1.82
CA LEU A 36 -7.97 -8.04 2.12
C LEU A 36 -9.43 -7.95 1.69
N SER A 37 -9.80 -8.44 0.51
CA SER A 37 -11.19 -8.43 0.05
C SER A 37 -12.09 -9.32 0.92
N ALA A 38 -11.58 -10.46 1.39
CA ALA A 38 -12.30 -11.35 2.29
C ALA A 38 -12.50 -10.75 3.70
N ASN A 39 -11.48 -10.09 4.25
CA ASN A 39 -11.50 -9.49 5.58
C ASN A 39 -12.20 -8.11 5.60
N HIS A 40 -12.11 -7.38 4.49
CA HIS A 40 -12.61 -6.01 4.33
C HIS A 40 -13.34 -5.84 2.99
N PRO A 41 -14.54 -6.42 2.85
CA PRO A 41 -15.35 -6.25 1.64
C PRO A 41 -15.76 -4.79 1.39
N ASP A 42 -15.64 -3.93 2.40
CA ASP A 42 -15.89 -2.49 2.32
C ASP A 42 -14.84 -1.72 1.50
N LEU A 43 -13.66 -2.30 1.24
CA LEU A 43 -12.57 -1.66 0.49
C LEU A 43 -12.76 -1.70 -1.03
N GLY A 44 -13.83 -2.33 -1.51
CA GLY A 44 -14.15 -2.38 -2.93
C GLY A 44 -13.22 -3.27 -3.75
N GLU A 45 -13.07 -2.94 -5.04
CA GLU A 45 -12.23 -3.68 -5.97
C GLU A 45 -10.75 -3.27 -5.80
N LEU A 46 -9.91 -4.25 -5.46
CA LEU A 46 -8.47 -4.06 -5.28
C LEU A 46 -7.78 -4.13 -6.65
N GLU A 47 -6.99 -3.11 -7.00
CA GLU A 47 -6.29 -3.06 -8.28
C GLU A 47 -4.85 -3.54 -8.12
N ILE A 48 -4.46 -4.57 -8.88
CA ILE A 48 -3.09 -5.10 -8.87
C ILE A 48 -2.32 -4.52 -10.06
N ILE A 49 -1.30 -3.71 -9.77
CA ILE A 49 -0.41 -3.08 -10.75
C ILE A 49 0.94 -3.77 -10.72
N ARG A 50 1.48 -4.12 -11.87
CA ARG A 50 2.88 -4.54 -12.01
C ARG A 50 3.74 -3.31 -12.34
N ASP A 51 4.66 -2.94 -11.45
CA ASP A 51 5.64 -1.89 -11.70
C ASP A 51 6.99 -2.52 -12.06
N ALA A 52 7.43 -2.28 -13.31
CA ALA A 52 8.71 -2.73 -13.79
C ALA A 52 9.75 -1.65 -13.45
N LEU A 53 10.64 -1.95 -12.50
CA LEU A 53 11.72 -1.06 -12.11
C LEU A 53 12.57 -0.75 -13.35
N ALA A 54 12.79 0.54 -13.62
CA ALA A 54 13.50 0.98 -14.81
C ALA A 54 15.01 0.64 -14.72
N GLY A 55 15.38 -0.57 -15.11
CA GLY A 55 16.75 -1.07 -15.19
C GLY A 55 16.80 -2.31 -16.10
N GLU A 56 17.51 -2.16 -17.20
CA GLU A 56 17.82 -3.14 -18.26
C GLU A 56 17.61 -4.65 -17.96
N ASP A 57 16.60 -5.25 -18.60
CA ASP A 57 16.58 -6.63 -19.13
C ASP A 57 16.66 -7.86 -18.19
N ASP A 58 16.23 -7.77 -16.93
CA ASP A 58 15.80 -8.97 -16.19
C ASP A 58 14.29 -8.87 -15.96
N ALA A 59 13.51 -9.70 -16.67
CA ALA A 59 12.07 -9.86 -16.44
C ALA A 59 11.73 -10.41 -15.03
N GLU A 60 12.76 -10.61 -14.23
CA GLU A 60 12.82 -11.22 -12.90
C GLU A 60 12.70 -10.18 -11.76
N ASP A 61 12.94 -8.89 -12.02
CA ASP A 61 12.83 -7.82 -11.00
C ASP A 61 11.65 -6.88 -11.32
N ALA A 62 10.45 -7.31 -10.93
CA ALA A 62 9.24 -6.50 -11.02
C ALA A 62 8.51 -6.54 -9.68
N GLN A 63 8.13 -5.36 -9.18
CA GLN A 63 7.34 -5.26 -7.96
C GLN A 63 5.86 -5.28 -8.30
N TRP A 64 5.07 -5.87 -7.42
CA TRP A 64 3.62 -5.92 -7.54
C TRP A 64 2.99 -5.02 -6.49
N LEU A 65 2.10 -4.14 -6.93
CA LEU A 65 1.46 -3.12 -6.13
C LEU A 65 -0.02 -3.43 -6.04
N VAL A 66 -0.54 -3.66 -4.85
CA VAL A 66 -1.99 -3.73 -4.62
C VAL A 66 -2.48 -2.36 -4.19
N VAL A 67 -3.24 -1.71 -5.06
CA VAL A 67 -3.84 -0.41 -4.81
C VAL A 67 -5.18 -0.62 -4.11
N VAL A 68 -5.34 0.05 -2.99
CA VAL A 68 -6.55 0.03 -2.17
C VAL A 68 -7.09 1.44 -2.05
N GLU A 69 -8.30 1.64 -2.56
CA GLU A 69 -8.98 2.93 -2.45
C GLU A 69 -9.45 3.16 -1.00
N PRO A 70 -9.41 4.42 -0.52
CA PRO A 70 -9.91 4.75 0.80
C PRO A 70 -11.42 4.47 0.88
N PRO A 71 -11.90 3.87 1.98
CA PRO A 71 -13.34 3.75 2.19
C PRO A 71 -13.98 5.14 2.35
N GLU A 72 -15.30 5.22 2.20
CA GLU A 72 -16.06 6.48 2.28
C GLU A 72 -15.92 7.22 3.63
N ASP A 73 -15.75 6.48 4.73
CA ASP A 73 -15.46 7.01 6.07
C ASP A 73 -13.95 7.32 6.30
N GLY A 74 -13.11 7.01 5.32
CA GLY A 74 -11.67 7.14 5.37
C GLY A 74 -10.97 6.02 6.14
N TRP A 75 -9.66 5.97 6.00
CA TRP A 75 -8.82 4.99 6.66
C TRP A 75 -8.80 5.19 8.17
N THR A 76 -9.00 4.08 8.89
CA THR A 76 -8.87 4.05 10.34
C THR A 76 -7.54 3.41 10.72
N PRO A 77 -7.00 3.71 11.91
CA PRO A 77 -5.79 3.04 12.40
C PRO A 77 -5.92 1.50 12.43
N GLY A 78 -7.14 0.98 12.57
CA GLY A 78 -7.42 -0.45 12.50
C GLY A 78 -7.25 -1.01 11.09
N HIS A 79 -7.78 -0.32 10.08
CA HIS A 79 -7.60 -0.70 8.68
C HIS A 79 -6.12 -0.70 8.28
N LEU A 80 -5.37 0.34 8.67
CA LEU A 80 -3.94 0.42 8.38
C LEU A 80 -3.15 -0.72 9.00
N ARG A 81 -3.46 -1.10 10.24
CA ARG A 81 -2.82 -2.27 10.86
C ARG A 81 -3.18 -3.57 10.18
N ALA A 82 -4.40 -3.71 9.65
CA ALA A 82 -4.79 -4.88 8.88
C ALA A 82 -3.96 -4.96 7.59
N LEU A 83 -3.91 -3.87 6.82
CA LEU A 83 -3.09 -3.77 5.61
C LEU A 83 -1.60 -4.06 5.88
N ASP A 84 -1.06 -3.51 6.97
CA ASP A 84 0.33 -3.74 7.38
C ASP A 84 0.60 -5.20 7.74
N ALA A 85 -0.35 -5.86 8.42
CA ALA A 85 -0.25 -7.29 8.74
C ALA A 85 -0.27 -8.14 7.46
N VAL A 86 -1.23 -7.92 6.56
CA VAL A 86 -1.32 -8.66 5.29
C VAL A 86 -0.06 -8.45 4.45
N ALA A 87 0.42 -7.21 4.33
CA ALA A 87 1.65 -6.92 3.60
C ALA A 87 2.85 -7.67 4.21
N ALA A 88 2.98 -7.65 5.53
CA ALA A 88 4.07 -8.35 6.22
C ALA A 88 3.99 -9.88 6.11
N GLU A 89 2.78 -10.45 6.09
CA GLU A 89 2.58 -11.90 5.85
C GLU A 89 2.99 -12.30 4.44
N ALA A 90 2.80 -11.40 3.47
CA ALA A 90 3.19 -11.54 2.08
C ALA A 90 4.65 -11.08 1.77
N ASP A 91 5.49 -10.93 2.80
CA ASP A 91 6.90 -10.46 2.73
C ASP A 91 7.08 -9.08 2.05
N GLY A 92 6.06 -8.22 2.13
CA GLY A 92 6.09 -6.87 1.59
C GLY A 92 5.77 -5.79 2.62
N TRP A 93 5.42 -4.60 2.14
CA TRP A 93 5.15 -3.44 3.00
C TRP A 93 4.07 -2.54 2.42
N ARG A 94 3.40 -1.77 3.29
CA ARG A 94 2.38 -0.78 2.90
C ARG A 94 3.00 0.60 2.74
N GLU A 95 2.68 1.26 1.64
CA GLU A 95 3.00 2.65 1.29
C GLU A 95 1.71 3.49 1.18
N GLU A 96 1.85 4.80 1.38
CA GLU A 96 0.82 5.80 1.09
C GLU A 96 1.05 6.37 -0.32
N GLY A 97 -0.01 6.50 -1.14
CA GLY A 97 0.10 6.85 -2.57
C GLY A 97 -0.64 8.10 -3.04
#